data_AF-A0A4P9YXW1-F1
#
_entry.id   AF-A0A4P9YXW1-F1
#
_cell.length_a   1.000
_cell.length_b   1.000
_cell.length_c   1.000
_cell.angle_alpha   90.00
_cell.angle_beta   90.00
_cell.angle_gamma   90.00
#
_symmetry.space_group_name_H-M   'P 1'
#
loop_
_entity.id
_entity.type
_entity.pdbx_description
1 polymer ?
#
loop_
_entity_poly.entity_id
_entity_poly.type
_entity_poly.pdbx_seq_one_letter_code
_entity_poly.pdbx_strand_id
1 'polypeptide(L)'
;MDFARLQKVSVLKKEYELVTEAEMRAAKDQVADQVEPQMINLLSQVEDILCALEVERDHIAAKLDEPLADEQGTPAKRTPTAKPGAQKLKAVKRKKEMLVRDAKRLRMELQNKSDEQSTEDEGAVEAKQPSEDHYKQLKAEHELLAKTLSDRRALLEASRAMAAAQAASKQQETAKQTENVVLPSAEAMELGIALDAELREVKSDGNKAAKEKRALAIKQCKALVKLFFSQRSVGNTMSRLLELLLETNDRQLTMRALEEVRLVACACTVALHAHHRCSADGMQEFPPAKEARHGLKQAIVRLRELGLVTTRTVIEPQANAAAGDVLICIEFTEEDATAAA
;
A
#
# COMPACT_ATOMS: atom_id res chain seq x y z
N MET A 1 53.59 -11.26 36.75
CA MET A 1 53.33 -10.76 35.39
C MET A 1 52.26 -11.66 34.78
N ASP A 2 51.01 -11.18 34.78
CA ASP A 2 49.78 -11.98 34.61
C ASP A 2 49.44 -12.33 33.15
N PHE A 3 50.34 -13.07 32.48
CA PHE A 3 50.14 -13.47 31.09
C PHE A 3 48.91 -14.36 30.88
N ALA A 4 48.59 -15.19 31.88
CA ALA A 4 47.43 -16.09 31.85
C ALA A 4 46.08 -15.35 31.87
N ARG A 5 46.01 -14.14 32.43
CA ARG A 5 44.79 -13.31 32.41
C ARG A 5 44.59 -12.66 31.03
N LEU A 6 45.65 -12.16 30.42
CA LEU A 6 45.62 -11.59 29.07
C LEU A 6 45.23 -12.63 28.00
N GLN A 7 45.66 -13.88 28.16
CA GLN A 7 45.28 -14.98 27.25
C GLN A 7 43.78 -15.32 27.32
N LYS A 8 43.16 -15.24 28.52
CA LYS A 8 41.70 -15.40 28.66
C LYS A 8 40.93 -14.25 28.00
N VAL A 9 41.46 -13.03 28.02
CA VAL A 9 40.86 -11.87 27.34
C VAL A 9 41.03 -11.97 25.83
N SER A 10 42.14 -12.53 25.33
CA SER A 10 42.32 -12.75 23.90
C SER A 10 41.37 -13.81 23.31
N VAL A 11 40.91 -14.77 24.13
CA VAL A 11 39.88 -15.74 23.75
C VAL A 11 38.49 -15.09 23.69
N LEU A 12 38.28 -13.99 24.41
CA LEU A 12 37.08 -13.15 24.30
C LEU A 12 37.17 -12.11 23.16
N LYS A 13 38.20 -12.20 22.28
CA LYS A 13 38.27 -11.37 21.07
C LYS A 13 37.07 -11.70 20.20
N LYS A 14 36.03 -10.89 20.33
CA LYS A 14 34.96 -10.78 19.34
C LYS A 14 35.63 -10.47 18.01
N GLU A 15 35.34 -11.28 17.01
CA GLU A 15 35.72 -10.97 15.64
C GLU A 15 34.92 -9.74 15.24
N TYR A 16 35.63 -8.62 15.11
CA TYR A 16 35.05 -7.39 14.57
C TYR A 16 35.26 -7.43 13.08
N GLU A 17 34.16 -7.55 12.35
CA GLU A 17 34.17 -7.42 10.90
C GLU A 17 34.28 -5.92 10.57
N LEU A 18 35.44 -5.52 10.05
CA LEU A 18 35.70 -4.14 9.65
C LEU A 18 35.33 -4.00 8.18
N VAL A 19 34.20 -3.34 7.92
CA VAL A 19 33.79 -2.96 6.56
C VAL A 19 34.43 -1.63 6.20
N THR A 20 35.14 -1.59 5.09
CA THR A 20 35.79 -0.38 4.60
C THR A 20 34.79 0.58 3.96
N GLU A 21 35.09 1.88 3.94
CA GLU A 21 34.24 2.87 3.25
C GLU A 21 34.10 2.58 1.75
N ALA A 22 35.12 1.97 1.14
CA ALA A 22 35.09 1.56 -0.26
C ALA A 22 34.05 0.45 -0.49
N GLU A 23 34.03 -0.58 0.37
CA GLU A 23 33.02 -1.66 0.32
C GLU A 23 31.62 -1.12 0.58
N MET A 24 31.46 -0.20 1.54
CA MET A 24 30.17 0.44 1.76
C MET A 24 29.69 1.25 0.55
N ARG A 25 30.60 1.96 -0.14
CA ARG A 25 30.26 2.72 -1.34
C ARG A 25 29.85 1.78 -2.48
N ALA A 26 30.64 0.73 -2.74
CA ALA A 26 30.31 -0.27 -3.75
C ALA A 26 28.97 -0.98 -3.48
N ALA A 27 28.69 -1.32 -2.21
CA ALA A 27 27.41 -1.91 -1.83
C ALA A 27 26.24 -0.92 -2.02
N LYS A 28 26.44 0.37 -1.73
CA LYS A 28 25.43 1.40 -1.98
C LYS A 28 25.13 1.56 -3.46
N ASP A 29 26.17 1.61 -4.30
CA ASP A 29 26.02 1.73 -5.74
C ASP A 29 25.27 0.51 -6.30
N GLN A 30 25.63 -0.70 -5.85
CA GLN A 30 24.93 -1.93 -6.23
C GLN A 30 23.45 -1.95 -5.80
N VAL A 31 23.14 -1.44 -4.60
CA VAL A 31 21.75 -1.30 -4.14
C VAL A 31 21.01 -0.24 -4.95
N ALA A 32 21.67 0.87 -5.29
CA ALA A 32 21.09 1.91 -6.14
C ALA A 32 20.73 1.35 -7.52
N ASP A 33 21.62 0.59 -8.16
CA ASP A 33 21.38 -0.05 -9.46
C ASP A 33 20.17 -1.02 -9.44
N GLN A 34 19.93 -1.68 -8.30
CA GLN A 34 18.79 -2.60 -8.14
C GLN A 34 17.48 -1.86 -7.86
N VAL A 35 17.54 -0.75 -7.12
CA VAL A 35 16.36 0.00 -6.66
C VAL A 35 15.90 1.03 -7.70
N GLU A 36 16.82 1.62 -8.46
CA GLU A 36 16.53 2.62 -9.49
C GLU A 36 15.46 2.18 -10.51
N PRO A 37 15.52 0.98 -11.12
CA PRO A 37 14.47 0.55 -12.05
C PRO A 37 13.10 0.38 -11.37
N GLN A 38 13.07 -0.01 -10.09
CA GLN A 38 11.82 -0.11 -9.33
C GLN A 38 11.23 1.27 -9.06
N MET A 39 12.08 2.25 -8.72
CA MET A 39 11.67 3.64 -8.56
C MET A 39 11.13 4.23 -9.86
N ILE A 40 11.80 3.98 -11.00
CA ILE A 40 11.34 4.46 -12.31
C ILE A 40 9.97 3.87 -12.66
N ASN A 41 9.75 2.57 -12.41
CA ASN A 41 8.45 1.93 -12.64
C ASN A 41 7.34 2.52 -11.76
N LEU A 42 7.61 2.72 -10.46
CA LEU A 42 6.66 3.36 -9.55
C LEU A 42 6.33 4.81 -9.96
N LEU A 43 7.34 5.57 -10.40
CA LEU A 43 7.13 6.93 -10.91
C LEU A 43 6.27 6.92 -12.18
N SER A 44 6.49 5.99 -13.10
CA SER A 44 5.65 5.81 -14.29
C SER A 44 4.20 5.52 -13.93
N GLN A 45 3.95 4.64 -12.95
CA GLN A 45 2.59 4.34 -12.49
C GLN A 45 1.91 5.56 -11.87
N VAL A 46 2.66 6.40 -11.15
CA VAL A 46 2.13 7.66 -10.60
C VAL A 46 1.79 8.63 -11.73
N GLU A 47 2.63 8.75 -12.76
CA GLU A 47 2.34 9.55 -13.95
C GLU A 47 1.05 9.08 -14.65
N ASP A 48 0.87 7.77 -14.84
CA ASP A 48 -0.34 7.19 -15.45
C ASP A 48 -1.61 7.50 -14.65
N ILE A 49 -1.55 7.37 -13.31
CA ILE A 49 -2.67 7.70 -12.41
C ILE A 49 -3.00 9.19 -12.49
N LEU A 50 -2.00 10.06 -12.50
CA LEU A 50 -2.21 11.50 -12.63
C LEU A 50 -2.90 11.84 -13.95
N CYS A 51 -2.44 11.27 -15.08
CA CYS A 51 -3.10 11.44 -16.37
C CYS A 51 -4.56 10.96 -16.37
N ALA A 52 -4.85 9.82 -15.74
CA ALA A 52 -6.23 9.32 -15.63
C ALA A 52 -7.14 10.29 -14.84
N LEU A 53 -6.63 10.84 -13.73
CA LEU A 53 -7.37 11.81 -12.92
C LEU A 53 -7.57 13.15 -13.63
N GLU A 54 -6.61 13.59 -14.45
CA GLU A 54 -6.76 14.79 -15.27
C GLU A 54 -7.87 14.62 -16.33
N VAL A 55 -7.94 13.45 -16.96
CA VAL A 55 -9.03 13.12 -17.90
C VAL A 55 -10.39 13.10 -17.20
N GLU A 56 -10.48 12.50 -16.00
CA GLU A 56 -11.73 12.52 -15.22
C GLU A 56 -12.15 13.94 -14.81
N ARG A 57 -11.19 14.78 -14.40
CA ARG A 57 -11.42 16.19 -14.09
C ARG A 57 -12.00 16.91 -15.30
N ASP A 58 -11.39 16.73 -16.47
CA ASP A 58 -11.81 17.41 -17.70
C ASP A 58 -13.20 16.93 -18.16
N HIS A 59 -13.51 15.64 -17.99
CA HIS A 59 -14.86 15.09 -18.24
C HIS A 59 -15.92 15.68 -17.29
N ILE A 60 -15.59 15.86 -16.01
CA ILE A 60 -16.49 16.48 -15.03
C ILE A 60 -16.68 17.97 -15.36
N ALA A 61 -15.62 18.67 -15.73
CA ALA A 61 -15.68 20.06 -16.17
C ALA A 61 -16.58 20.22 -17.41
N ALA A 62 -16.43 19.35 -18.42
CA ALA A 62 -17.28 19.35 -19.61
C ALA A 62 -18.77 19.11 -19.27
N LYS A 63 -19.08 18.24 -18.31
CA LYS A 63 -20.46 18.01 -17.83
C LYS A 63 -21.04 19.17 -17.04
N LEU A 64 -20.20 20.00 -16.41
CA LEU A 64 -20.64 21.20 -15.71
C LEU A 64 -20.87 22.36 -16.68
N ASP A 65 -20.04 22.44 -17.73
CA ASP A 65 -20.14 23.44 -18.79
C ASP A 65 -21.22 23.11 -19.83
N GLU A 66 -21.70 21.86 -19.87
CA GLU A 66 -22.93 21.52 -20.61
C GLU A 66 -24.06 22.42 -20.08
N PRO A 67 -24.51 23.42 -20.89
CA PRO A 67 -25.55 24.31 -20.45
C PRO A 67 -26.78 23.47 -20.13
N LEU A 68 -27.47 23.77 -19.04
CA LEU A 68 -28.78 23.23 -18.66
C LEU A 68 -29.87 23.64 -19.68
N ALA A 69 -29.61 23.40 -20.97
CA ALA A 69 -30.30 24.00 -22.10
C ALA A 69 -31.70 23.39 -22.35
N ASP A 70 -32.07 22.29 -21.70
CA ASP A 70 -33.32 21.58 -21.99
C ASP A 70 -34.32 21.47 -20.82
N GLU A 71 -34.17 22.22 -19.73
CA GLU A 71 -35.27 22.39 -18.75
C GLU A 71 -36.21 23.59 -19.06
N GLN A 72 -36.19 24.09 -20.30
CA GLN A 72 -37.23 25.00 -20.83
C GLN A 72 -37.95 24.39 -22.05
N GLY A 73 -38.28 23.10 -22.00
CA GLY A 73 -38.98 22.39 -23.07
C GLY A 73 -40.41 21.95 -22.74
N THR A 74 -41.36 22.89 -22.81
CA THR A 74 -42.82 22.69 -23.01
C THR A 74 -43.70 22.07 -21.88
N PRO A 75 -44.82 22.73 -21.49
CA PRO A 75 -45.83 22.16 -20.60
C PRO A 75 -46.66 21.09 -21.34
N ALA A 76 -46.18 19.85 -21.34
CA ALA A 76 -46.98 18.72 -21.81
C ALA A 76 -48.19 18.51 -20.87
N LYS A 77 -49.40 18.62 -21.42
CA LYS A 77 -50.68 18.24 -20.80
C LYS A 77 -50.58 16.84 -20.18
N ARG A 78 -50.43 16.78 -18.85
CA ARG A 78 -50.43 15.54 -18.09
C ARG A 78 -51.87 15.06 -17.88
N THR A 79 -52.15 13.86 -18.39
CA THR A 79 -53.26 13.03 -17.94
C THR A 79 -53.03 12.58 -16.48
N PRO A 80 -54.07 12.49 -15.64
CA PRO A 80 -53.92 12.39 -14.20
C PRO A 80 -54.02 10.94 -13.71
N THR A 81 -53.01 10.10 -13.88
CA THR A 81 -52.99 8.78 -13.23
C THR A 81 -51.58 8.32 -12.87
N ALA A 82 -51.18 8.63 -11.63
CA ALA A 82 -50.34 7.84 -10.71
C ALA A 82 -49.42 8.77 -9.91
N LYS A 83 -49.54 8.70 -8.58
CA LYS A 83 -48.80 9.50 -7.60
C LYS A 83 -47.54 8.75 -7.12
N PRO A 84 -46.33 8.99 -7.67
CA PRO A 84 -45.08 8.73 -6.96
C PRO A 84 -44.25 10.01 -6.71
N GLY A 85 -44.87 11.19 -6.75
CA GLY A 85 -44.16 12.48 -6.63
C GLY A 85 -43.80 12.92 -5.21
N ALA A 86 -44.62 12.60 -4.20
CA ALA A 86 -44.45 13.15 -2.86
C ALA A 86 -43.24 12.58 -2.11
N GLN A 87 -42.92 11.28 -2.30
CA GLN A 87 -41.77 10.66 -1.67
C GLN A 87 -40.44 11.13 -2.29
N LYS A 88 -40.38 11.24 -3.62
CA LYS A 88 -39.21 11.80 -4.31
C LYS A 88 -38.96 13.26 -3.91
N LEU A 89 -40.01 14.08 -3.82
CA LEU A 89 -39.88 15.47 -3.39
C LEU A 89 -39.39 15.58 -1.94
N LYS A 90 -39.87 14.71 -1.04
CA LYS A 90 -39.38 14.63 0.35
C LYS A 90 -37.91 14.19 0.41
N ALA A 91 -37.49 13.23 -0.41
CA ALA A 91 -36.10 12.78 -0.48
C ALA A 91 -35.16 13.89 -1.00
N VAL A 92 -35.58 14.60 -2.05
CA VAL A 92 -34.82 15.75 -2.59
C VAL A 92 -34.74 16.89 -1.57
N LYS A 93 -35.83 17.19 -0.85
CA LYS A 93 -35.83 18.21 0.21
C LYS A 93 -34.88 17.84 1.36
N ARG A 94 -34.86 16.57 1.78
CA ARG A 94 -33.92 16.07 2.80
C ARG A 94 -32.46 16.15 2.32
N LYS A 95 -32.19 15.79 1.05
CA LYS A 95 -30.84 15.88 0.48
C LYS A 95 -30.35 17.32 0.39
N LYS A 96 -31.23 18.26 0.01
CA LYS A 96 -30.93 19.71 0.02
C LYS A 96 -30.59 20.21 1.42
N GLU A 97 -31.38 19.84 2.43
CA GLU A 97 -31.11 20.24 3.83
C GLU A 97 -29.80 19.66 4.37
N MET A 98 -29.43 18.43 3.98
CA MET A 98 -28.14 17.83 4.33
C MET A 98 -26.97 18.62 3.72
N LEU A 99 -27.00 18.86 2.41
CA LEU A 99 -25.94 19.59 1.71
C LEU A 99 -25.76 21.02 2.22
N VAL A 100 -26.85 21.69 2.62
CA VAL A 100 -26.78 23.02 3.23
C VAL A 100 -26.09 22.98 4.61
N ARG A 101 -26.31 21.94 5.41
CA ARG A 101 -25.59 21.76 6.68
C ARG A 101 -24.11 21.49 6.46
N ASP A 102 -23.77 20.65 5.50
CA ASP A 102 -22.38 20.29 5.19
C ASP A 102 -21.61 21.50 4.66
N ALA A 103 -22.20 22.29 3.75
CA ALA A 103 -21.61 23.54 3.27
C ALA A 103 -21.38 24.55 4.40
N LYS A 104 -22.32 24.65 5.36
CA LYS A 104 -22.15 25.51 6.54
C LYS A 104 -21.02 25.02 7.45
N ARG A 105 -20.89 23.71 7.66
CA ARG A 105 -19.79 23.11 8.44
C ARG A 105 -18.44 23.42 7.79
N LEU A 106 -18.29 23.15 6.49
CA LEU A 106 -17.05 23.40 5.76
C LEU A 106 -16.66 24.88 5.78
N ARG A 107 -17.63 25.79 5.71
CA ARG A 107 -17.36 27.23 5.82
C ARG A 107 -16.83 27.63 7.20
N MET A 108 -17.33 27.02 8.28
CA MET A 108 -16.78 27.26 9.62
C MET A 108 -15.40 26.63 9.80
N GLU A 109 -15.15 25.43 9.24
CA GLU A 109 -13.81 24.82 9.29
C GLU A 109 -12.77 25.65 8.53
N LEU A 110 -13.13 26.22 7.38
CA LEU A 110 -12.25 27.15 6.65
C LEU A 110 -11.98 28.42 7.45
N GLN A 111 -13.01 28.97 8.11
CA GLN A 111 -12.85 30.16 8.93
C GLN A 111 -11.98 29.88 10.16
N ASN A 112 -12.21 28.76 10.86
CA ASN A 112 -11.36 28.35 11.98
C ASN A 112 -9.90 28.15 11.56
N LYS A 113 -9.64 27.54 10.40
CA LYS A 113 -8.27 27.39 9.88
C LYS A 113 -7.63 28.72 9.52
N SER A 114 -8.40 29.66 8.96
CA SER A 114 -7.92 31.01 8.69
C SER A 114 -7.60 31.75 9.99
N ASP A 115 -8.41 31.58 11.02
CA ASP A 115 -8.21 32.20 12.33
C ASP A 115 -7.00 31.57 13.03
N GLU A 116 -6.85 30.24 13.02
CA GLU A 116 -5.67 29.51 13.50
C GLU A 116 -4.39 30.01 12.84
N GLN A 117 -4.40 30.16 11.50
CA GLN A 117 -3.27 30.68 10.74
C GLN A 117 -2.95 32.14 11.08
N SER A 118 -3.95 32.97 11.39
CA SER A 118 -3.72 34.34 11.86
C SER A 118 -3.19 34.42 13.30
N THR A 119 -3.54 33.46 14.16
CA THR A 119 -3.07 33.45 15.56
C THR A 119 -1.67 32.88 15.73
N GLU A 120 -1.19 32.06 14.79
CA GLU A 120 0.20 31.57 14.80
C GLU A 120 1.21 32.66 14.36
N ASP A 121 0.77 33.72 13.67
CA ASP A 121 1.62 34.83 13.21
C ASP A 121 1.74 35.99 14.23
N GLU A 122 0.94 36.03 15.30
CA GLU A 122 1.02 37.10 16.32
C GLU A 122 1.92 36.75 17.53
N GLY A 123 2.50 35.55 17.58
CA GLY A 123 3.25 35.06 18.74
C GLY A 123 4.74 35.44 18.80
N ALA A 124 5.37 35.78 17.67
CA ALA A 124 6.75 36.25 17.64
C ALA A 124 7.07 36.85 16.28
N VAL A 125 7.24 38.17 16.22
CA VAL A 125 8.29 38.90 15.46
C VAL A 125 7.86 40.37 15.40
N GLU A 126 8.65 41.22 16.06
CA GLU A 126 8.70 42.64 15.75
C GLU A 126 8.84 42.80 14.24
N ALA A 127 7.84 43.42 13.60
CA ALA A 127 7.79 43.65 12.17
C ALA A 127 8.95 44.54 11.70
N LYS A 128 10.12 43.94 11.50
CA LYS A 128 11.11 44.42 10.55
C LYS A 128 10.51 44.18 9.17
N GLN A 129 10.09 45.26 8.51
CA GLN A 129 9.75 45.23 7.10
C GLN A 129 10.85 44.44 6.37
N PRO A 130 10.52 43.39 5.60
CA PRO A 130 11.50 42.66 4.83
C PRO A 130 12.19 43.68 3.94
N SER A 131 13.51 43.85 4.12
CA SER A 131 14.26 44.84 3.35
C SER A 131 14.08 44.53 1.87
N GLU A 132 13.99 45.58 1.05
CA GLU A 132 13.85 45.45 -0.40
C GLU A 132 14.96 44.55 -1.01
N ASP A 133 16.10 44.49 -0.32
CA ASP A 133 17.22 43.61 -0.64
C ASP A 133 16.92 42.13 -0.42
N HIS A 134 16.14 41.77 0.61
CA HIS A 134 15.73 40.39 0.83
C HIS A 134 14.79 39.90 -0.27
N TYR A 135 13.87 40.75 -0.75
CA TYR A 135 13.01 40.41 -1.88
C TYR A 135 13.81 40.22 -3.18
N LYS A 136 14.80 41.09 -3.43
CA LYS A 136 15.72 40.94 -4.57
C LYS A 136 16.52 39.65 -4.50
N GLN A 137 17.00 39.27 -3.31
CA GLN A 137 17.72 38.02 -3.10
C GLN A 137 16.82 36.81 -3.33
N LEU A 138 15.60 36.80 -2.78
CA LEU A 138 14.64 35.71 -2.98
C LEU A 138 14.28 35.54 -4.45
N LYS A 139 14.09 36.65 -5.17
CA LYS A 139 13.79 36.62 -6.61
C LYS A 139 14.94 36.04 -7.43
N ALA A 140 16.19 36.40 -7.10
CA ALA A 140 17.37 35.83 -7.75
C ALA A 140 17.53 34.33 -7.46
N GLU A 141 17.25 33.88 -6.23
CA GLU A 141 17.24 32.46 -5.87
C GLU A 141 16.15 31.67 -6.62
N HIS A 142 14.95 32.23 -6.74
CA HIS A 142 13.87 31.62 -7.53
C HIS A 142 14.22 31.51 -9.02
N GLU A 143 14.87 32.52 -9.59
CA GLU A 143 15.30 32.50 -10.99
C GLU A 143 16.42 31.46 -11.22
N LEU A 144 17.36 31.35 -10.27
CA LEU A 144 18.40 30.32 -10.31
C LEU A 144 17.81 28.91 -10.19
N LEU A 145 16.84 28.71 -9.29
CA LEU A 145 16.14 27.44 -9.13
C LEU A 145 15.33 27.09 -10.39
N ALA A 146 14.63 28.05 -10.99
CA ALA A 146 13.89 27.85 -12.22
C ALA A 146 14.82 27.41 -13.38
N LYS A 147 15.99 28.05 -13.49
CA LYS A 147 17.00 27.66 -14.47
C LYS A 147 17.55 26.26 -14.22
N THR A 148 17.87 25.93 -12.96
CA THR A 148 18.37 24.61 -12.57
C THR A 148 17.35 23.50 -12.87
N LEU A 149 16.07 23.75 -12.64
CA LEU A 149 14.99 22.82 -12.98
C LEU A 149 14.82 22.65 -14.49
N SER A 150 14.95 23.73 -15.27
CA SER A 150 14.94 23.68 -16.73
C SER A 150 16.09 22.82 -17.28
N ASP A 151 17.31 23.04 -16.78
CA ASP A 151 18.49 22.28 -17.19
C ASP A 151 18.35 20.79 -16.83
N ARG A 152 17.79 20.49 -15.65
CA ARG A 152 17.52 19.10 -15.22
C ARG A 152 16.46 18.42 -16.09
N ARG A 153 15.42 19.13 -16.52
CA ARG A 153 14.42 18.59 -17.46
C ARG A 153 15.05 18.26 -18.80
N ALA A 154 15.86 19.15 -19.36
CA ALA A 154 16.58 18.90 -20.61
C ALA A 154 17.51 17.67 -20.51
N LEU A 155 18.18 17.49 -19.37
CA LEU A 155 19.04 16.33 -19.14
C LEU A 155 18.25 15.01 -19.06
N LEU A 156 17.09 15.02 -18.40
CA LEU A 156 16.19 13.86 -18.34
C LEU A 156 15.60 13.52 -19.71
N GLU A 157 15.23 14.51 -20.52
CA GLU A 157 14.77 14.31 -21.89
C GLU A 157 15.87 13.70 -22.77
N ALA A 158 17.10 14.19 -22.67
CA ALA A 158 18.24 13.61 -23.37
C ALA A 158 18.52 12.16 -22.94
N SER A 159 18.41 11.86 -21.64
CA SER A 159 18.54 10.50 -21.11
C SER A 159 17.44 9.57 -21.62
N ARG A 160 16.18 10.02 -21.61
CA ARG A 160 15.04 9.27 -22.18
C ARG A 160 15.24 8.99 -23.67
N ALA A 161 15.71 9.97 -24.44
CA ALA A 161 16.01 9.78 -25.86
C ALA A 161 17.13 8.75 -26.09
N MET A 162 18.19 8.77 -25.27
CA MET A 162 19.27 7.78 -25.34
C MET A 162 18.77 6.37 -24.97
N ALA A 163 17.96 6.23 -23.92
CA ALA A 163 17.37 4.96 -23.51
C ALA A 163 16.44 4.39 -24.59
N ALA A 164 15.62 5.23 -25.21
CA ALA A 164 14.75 4.84 -26.32
C ALA A 164 15.56 4.36 -27.54
N ALA A 165 16.65 5.06 -27.88
CA ALA A 165 17.56 4.65 -28.96
C ALA A 165 18.23 3.29 -28.67
N GLN A 166 18.67 3.06 -27.43
CA GLN A 166 19.24 1.76 -27.02
C GLN A 166 18.20 0.63 -27.06
N ALA A 167 16.96 0.90 -26.62
CA ALA A 167 15.88 -0.07 -26.69
C ALA A 167 15.54 -0.46 -28.15
N ALA A 168 15.48 0.54 -29.05
CA ALA A 168 15.26 0.31 -30.47
C ALA A 168 16.39 -0.53 -31.10
N SER A 169 17.66 -0.29 -30.71
CA SER A 169 18.80 -1.09 -31.17
C SER A 169 18.69 -2.55 -30.70
N LYS A 170 18.34 -2.79 -29.43
CA LYS A 170 18.15 -4.15 -28.89
C LYS A 170 17.00 -4.91 -29.57
N GLN A 171 15.90 -4.22 -29.89
CA GLN A 171 14.78 -4.84 -30.61
C GLN A 171 15.17 -5.26 -32.04
N GLN A 172 16.04 -4.51 -32.72
CA GLN A 172 16.55 -4.91 -34.03
C GLN A 172 17.49 -6.13 -33.95
N GLU A 173 18.26 -6.26 -32.87
CA GLU A 173 19.12 -7.44 -32.66
C GLU A 173 18.30 -8.69 -32.33
N THR A 174 17.26 -8.58 -31.49
CA THR A 174 16.40 -9.73 -31.17
C THR A 174 15.56 -10.18 -32.36
N ALA A 175 15.04 -9.25 -33.18
CA ALA A 175 14.31 -9.59 -34.41
C ALA A 175 15.17 -10.39 -35.40
N LYS A 176 16.47 -10.06 -35.53
CA LYS A 176 17.41 -10.81 -36.38
C LYS A 176 17.76 -12.20 -35.83
N GLN A 177 17.72 -12.40 -34.51
CA GLN A 177 17.96 -13.71 -33.91
C GLN A 177 16.74 -14.64 -34.02
N THR A 178 15.52 -14.08 -34.02
CA THR A 178 14.28 -14.86 -34.14
C THR A 178 14.00 -15.43 -35.53
N GLU A 179 14.72 -15.00 -36.58
CA GLU A 179 14.52 -15.49 -37.95
C GLU A 179 15.17 -16.87 -38.22
N ASN A 180 15.91 -17.44 -37.27
CA ASN A 180 16.67 -18.69 -37.45
C ASN A 180 16.32 -19.83 -36.47
N VAL A 181 15.24 -19.73 -35.69
CA VAL A 181 14.85 -20.79 -34.74
C VAL A 181 13.46 -21.33 -35.07
N VAL A 182 13.41 -22.20 -36.10
CA VAL A 182 12.32 -23.17 -36.27
C VAL A 182 12.72 -24.41 -35.47
N LEU A 183 12.26 -24.53 -34.22
CA LEU A 183 12.41 -25.74 -33.42
C LEU A 183 11.18 -26.65 -33.59
N PRO A 184 11.38 -27.97 -33.77
CA PRO A 184 10.29 -28.91 -34.03
C PRO A 184 9.47 -29.20 -32.77
N SER A 185 8.15 -29.26 -32.97
CA SER A 185 7.03 -29.45 -32.04
C SER A 185 7.06 -30.68 -31.10
N ALA A 186 8.15 -31.46 -31.03
CA ALA A 186 8.20 -32.71 -30.28
C ALA A 186 8.67 -32.54 -28.82
N GLU A 187 9.57 -31.59 -28.53
CA GLU A 187 10.18 -31.43 -27.19
C GLU A 187 9.25 -30.74 -26.17
N ALA A 188 8.23 -30.00 -26.63
CA ALA A 188 7.25 -29.37 -25.75
C ALA A 188 6.30 -30.38 -25.08
N MET A 189 6.15 -31.58 -25.65
CA MET A 189 5.24 -32.61 -25.12
C MET A 189 5.90 -33.47 -24.02
N GLU A 190 7.23 -33.67 -24.08
CA GLU A 190 7.97 -34.41 -23.05
C GLU A 190 8.15 -33.59 -21.76
N LEU A 191 8.28 -32.26 -21.86
CA LEU A 191 8.34 -31.35 -20.71
C LEU A 191 7.02 -31.30 -19.91
N GLY A 192 5.87 -31.46 -20.57
CA GLY A 192 4.57 -31.53 -19.90
C GLY A 192 4.38 -32.80 -19.07
N ILE A 193 4.85 -33.95 -19.57
CA ILE A 193 4.73 -35.25 -18.88
C ILE A 193 5.68 -35.33 -17.67
N ALA A 194 6.86 -34.73 -17.77
CA ALA A 194 7.82 -34.64 -16.66
C ALA A 194 7.32 -33.75 -15.51
N LEU A 195 6.67 -32.62 -15.81
CA LEU A 195 6.10 -31.72 -14.78
C LEU A 195 4.94 -32.38 -14.01
N ASP A 196 4.07 -33.12 -14.71
CA ASP A 196 2.93 -33.80 -14.09
C ASP A 196 3.32 -35.00 -13.22
N ALA A 197 4.48 -35.62 -13.51
CA ALA A 197 5.06 -36.68 -12.68
C ALA A 197 5.65 -36.12 -11.38
N GLU A 198 6.39 -35.00 -11.43
CA GLU A 198 6.90 -34.31 -10.23
C GLU A 198 5.76 -33.79 -9.34
N LEU A 199 4.64 -33.33 -9.92
CA LEU A 199 3.49 -32.84 -9.15
C LEU A 199 2.73 -33.96 -8.41
N ARG A 200 2.88 -35.23 -8.84
CA ARG A 200 2.30 -36.40 -8.16
C ARG A 200 3.17 -36.95 -7.04
N GLU A 201 4.50 -36.90 -7.17
CA GLU A 201 5.42 -37.34 -6.10
C GLU A 201 5.40 -36.43 -4.86
N VAL A 202 5.02 -35.15 -5.00
CA VAL A 202 4.86 -34.22 -3.87
C VAL A 202 3.73 -34.63 -2.90
N LYS A 203 2.83 -35.54 -3.29
CA LYS A 203 1.66 -35.93 -2.48
C LYS A 203 1.88 -37.11 -1.53
N SER A 204 2.91 -37.95 -1.68
CA SER A 204 3.02 -39.18 -0.87
C SER A 204 4.17 -39.25 0.14
N ASP A 205 5.23 -38.45 0.05
CA ASP A 205 6.34 -38.46 1.04
C ASP A 205 6.81 -37.05 1.50
N GLY A 206 6.09 -35.98 1.12
CA GLY A 206 6.63 -34.63 0.97
C GLY A 206 6.53 -33.64 2.14
N ASN A 207 6.38 -34.06 3.41
CA ASN A 207 5.93 -33.13 4.46
C ASN A 207 6.99 -32.11 4.93
N LYS A 208 8.29 -32.38 4.81
CA LYS A 208 9.34 -31.44 5.25
C LYS A 208 9.67 -30.39 4.18
N ALA A 209 9.91 -30.83 2.95
CA ALA A 209 10.19 -29.94 1.83
C ALA A 209 9.00 -29.03 1.49
N ALA A 210 7.76 -29.54 1.55
CA ALA A 210 6.56 -28.73 1.36
C ALA A 210 6.39 -27.69 2.49
N LYS A 211 6.70 -28.05 3.74
CA LYS A 211 6.69 -27.11 4.87
C LYS A 211 7.76 -26.02 4.73
N GLU A 212 8.97 -26.37 4.30
CA GLU A 212 10.04 -25.40 4.04
C GLU A 212 9.70 -24.45 2.89
N LYS A 213 9.17 -24.98 1.77
CA LYS A 213 8.66 -24.15 0.66
C LYS A 213 7.52 -23.24 1.10
N ARG A 214 6.57 -23.74 1.90
CA ARG A 214 5.47 -22.93 2.50
C ARG A 214 6.02 -21.83 3.41
N ALA A 215 6.98 -22.15 4.27
CA ALA A 215 7.61 -21.17 5.16
C ALA A 215 8.36 -20.08 4.39
N LEU A 216 9.04 -20.43 3.29
CA LEU A 216 9.69 -19.47 2.41
C LEU A 216 8.68 -18.55 1.72
N ALA A 217 7.61 -19.12 1.16
CA ALA A 217 6.54 -18.35 0.52
C ALA A 217 5.87 -17.38 1.52
N ILE A 218 5.63 -17.81 2.75
CA ILE A 218 5.14 -16.93 3.83
C ILE A 218 6.12 -15.78 4.05
N LYS A 219 7.43 -16.05 4.19
CA LYS A 219 8.44 -15.00 4.38
C LYS A 219 8.46 -13.99 3.24
N GLN A 220 8.36 -14.45 1.99
CA GLN A 220 8.33 -13.60 0.80
C GLN A 220 7.07 -12.73 0.76
N CYS A 221 5.88 -13.32 0.98
CA CYS A 221 4.63 -12.57 1.08
C CYS A 221 4.68 -11.51 2.18
N LYS A 222 5.25 -11.83 3.35
CA LYS A 222 5.44 -10.86 4.43
C LYS A 222 6.35 -9.70 4.01
N ALA A 223 7.45 -9.99 3.31
CA ALA A 223 8.37 -8.96 2.82
C ALA A 223 7.68 -8.04 1.82
N LEU A 224 6.94 -8.61 0.86
CA LEU A 224 6.18 -7.84 -0.14
C LEU A 224 5.13 -6.94 0.52
N VAL A 225 4.32 -7.48 1.45
CA VAL A 225 3.30 -6.67 2.14
C VAL A 225 3.93 -5.54 2.95
N LYS A 226 5.09 -5.76 3.59
CA LYS A 226 5.80 -4.69 4.29
C LYS A 226 6.39 -3.64 3.35
N LEU A 227 6.76 -4.03 2.13
CA LEU A 227 7.30 -3.14 1.11
C LEU A 227 6.20 -2.24 0.52
N PHE A 228 5.04 -2.80 0.19
CA PHE A 228 3.91 -2.05 -0.36
C PHE A 228 3.14 -1.23 0.69
N PHE A 229 3.14 -1.66 1.95
CA PHE A 229 2.42 -0.98 3.04
C PHE A 229 3.38 -0.55 4.15
N SER A 230 4.17 0.50 3.86
CA SER A 230 5.18 1.06 4.76
C SER A 230 4.62 1.67 6.05
N GLN A 231 3.30 1.94 6.09
CA GLN A 231 2.61 2.31 7.32
C GLN A 231 2.74 1.16 8.34
N ARG A 232 3.60 1.38 9.35
CA ARG A 232 4.04 0.37 10.34
C ARG A 232 2.90 -0.44 10.96
N SER A 233 1.70 0.12 11.12
CA SER A 233 0.57 -0.59 11.75
C SER A 233 -0.19 -1.50 10.77
N VAL A 234 -0.46 -1.06 9.54
CA VAL A 234 -1.30 -1.79 8.58
C VAL A 234 -0.54 -2.92 7.93
N GLY A 235 0.68 -2.68 7.42
CA GLY A 235 1.48 -3.71 6.75
C GLY A 235 1.84 -4.87 7.68
N ASN A 236 2.18 -4.56 8.95
CA ASN A 236 2.42 -5.60 9.96
C ASN A 236 1.14 -6.39 10.28
N THR A 237 -0.02 -5.74 10.35
CA THR A 237 -1.30 -6.41 10.60
C THR A 237 -1.69 -7.33 9.43
N MET A 238 -1.56 -6.87 8.19
CA MET A 238 -1.78 -7.69 6.98
C MET A 238 -0.83 -8.89 6.93
N SER A 239 0.45 -8.66 7.21
CA SER A 239 1.48 -9.71 7.26
C SER A 239 1.16 -10.78 8.30
N ARG A 240 0.62 -10.40 9.46
CA ARG A 240 0.21 -11.35 10.50
C ARG A 240 -1.09 -12.07 10.15
N LEU A 241 -2.05 -11.39 9.52
CA LEU A 241 -3.28 -12.03 9.03
C LEU A 241 -2.99 -13.13 8.00
N LEU A 242 -2.12 -12.84 7.03
CA LEU A 242 -1.73 -13.81 6.02
C LEU A 242 -1.00 -15.00 6.62
N GLU A 243 -0.14 -14.78 7.61
CA GLU A 243 0.52 -15.86 8.34
C GLU A 243 -0.50 -16.75 9.06
N LEU A 244 -1.45 -16.18 9.80
CA LEU A 244 -2.47 -16.94 10.50
C LEU A 244 -3.37 -17.73 9.54
N LEU A 245 -3.77 -17.12 8.43
CA LEU A 245 -4.54 -17.79 7.37
C LEU A 245 -3.75 -18.93 6.70
N LEU A 246 -2.43 -18.75 6.56
CA LEU A 246 -1.54 -19.78 6.04
C LEU A 246 -1.10 -20.78 7.11
N GLU A 247 -1.40 -20.59 8.39
CA GLU A 247 -1.17 -21.57 9.46
C GLU A 247 -2.40 -22.45 9.65
N THR A 248 -3.61 -21.94 9.42
CA THR A 248 -4.84 -22.74 9.50
C THR A 248 -4.94 -23.70 8.31
N ASN A 249 -5.36 -24.95 8.58
CA ASN A 249 -5.54 -25.96 7.53
C ASN A 249 -6.68 -25.59 6.60
N ASP A 250 -7.74 -25.00 7.16
CA ASP A 250 -8.96 -24.66 6.44
C ASP A 250 -8.85 -23.36 5.65
N ARG A 251 -7.72 -22.63 5.76
CA ARG A 251 -7.53 -21.32 5.12
C ARG A 251 -8.58 -20.28 5.51
N GLN A 252 -9.25 -20.50 6.63
CA GLN A 252 -10.26 -19.61 7.19
C GLN A 252 -9.77 -19.04 8.52
N LEU A 253 -10.16 -17.82 8.80
CA LEU A 253 -9.92 -17.16 10.08
C LEU A 253 -11.22 -16.55 10.60
N THR A 254 -11.59 -16.90 11.83
CA THR A 254 -12.72 -16.27 12.52
C THR A 254 -12.24 -15.08 13.36
N MET A 255 -13.07 -14.05 13.48
CA MET A 255 -12.74 -12.90 14.34
C MET A 255 -12.52 -13.28 15.80
N ARG A 256 -13.18 -14.32 16.32
CA ARG A 256 -12.92 -14.84 17.68
C ARG A 256 -11.49 -15.36 17.81
N ALA A 257 -11.02 -16.15 16.84
CA ALA A 257 -9.64 -16.64 16.85
C ALA A 257 -8.61 -15.49 16.81
N LEU A 258 -8.92 -14.39 16.11
CA LEU A 258 -8.08 -13.19 16.12
C LEU A 258 -8.05 -12.48 17.48
N GLU A 259 -9.17 -12.44 18.19
CA GLU A 259 -9.25 -11.87 19.54
C GLU A 259 -8.46 -12.71 20.54
N GLU A 260 -8.49 -14.05 20.41
CA GLU A 260 -7.70 -14.98 21.23
C GLU A 260 -6.20 -14.83 20.98
N VAL A 261 -5.76 -14.80 19.71
CA VAL A 261 -4.35 -14.60 19.37
C VAL A 261 -3.85 -13.23 19.84
N ARG A 262 -4.71 -12.20 19.85
CA ARG A 262 -4.40 -10.89 20.43
C ARG A 262 -4.19 -10.95 21.94
N LEU A 263 -5.03 -11.69 22.66
CA LEU A 263 -4.91 -11.87 24.10
C LEU A 263 -3.59 -12.55 24.46
N VAL A 264 -3.20 -13.58 23.70
CA VAL A 264 -1.94 -14.31 23.91
C VAL A 264 -0.71 -13.46 23.57
N ALA A 265 -0.72 -12.72 22.44
CA ALA A 265 0.39 -11.85 22.08
C ALA A 265 0.56 -10.68 23.07
N CYS A 266 -0.53 -10.08 23.55
CA CYS A 266 -0.49 -9.03 24.56
C CYS A 266 0.05 -9.57 25.90
N ALA A 267 -0.41 -10.75 26.34
CA ALA A 267 0.08 -11.40 27.55
C ALA A 267 1.57 -11.78 27.47
N CYS A 268 2.04 -12.32 26.34
CA CYS A 268 3.45 -12.67 26.16
C CYS A 268 4.36 -11.43 26.08
N THR A 269 3.91 -10.34 25.47
CA THR A 269 4.71 -9.11 25.37
C THR A 269 4.83 -8.42 26.74
N VAL A 270 3.75 -8.39 27.52
CA VAL A 270 3.77 -7.90 28.91
C VAL A 270 4.61 -8.78 29.83
N ALA A 271 4.58 -10.11 29.66
CA ALA A 271 5.40 -11.04 30.44
C ALA A 271 6.91 -10.96 30.09
N LEU A 272 7.25 -10.74 28.81
CA LEU A 272 8.64 -10.52 28.38
C LEU A 272 9.19 -9.15 28.82
N HIS A 273 8.36 -8.10 28.81
CA HIS A 273 8.78 -6.78 29.31
C HIS A 273 8.84 -6.71 30.84
N ALA A 274 8.08 -7.54 31.55
CA ALA A 274 8.21 -7.69 33.01
C ALA A 274 9.57 -8.29 33.43
N HIS A 275 10.22 -9.08 32.57
CA HIS A 275 11.55 -9.63 32.84
C HIS A 275 12.72 -8.75 32.38
N HIS A 276 12.47 -7.67 31.62
CA HIS A 276 13.49 -6.74 31.11
C HIS A 276 13.26 -5.29 31.55
N ARG A 277 12.96 -5.04 32.83
CA ARG A 277 13.06 -3.70 33.41
C ARG A 277 14.50 -3.38 33.84
N CYS A 278 15.24 -2.66 32.98
CA CYS A 278 16.22 -1.64 33.36
C CYS A 278 16.74 -0.86 32.13
N SER A 279 15.91 0.03 31.59
CA SER A 279 16.31 1.39 31.20
C SER A 279 15.10 2.13 30.67
N ALA A 280 14.78 3.22 31.37
CA ALA A 280 13.80 4.20 30.96
C ALA A 280 14.39 5.06 29.82
N ASP A 281 13.74 5.08 28.67
CA ASP A 281 13.27 6.32 28.03
C ASP A 281 12.55 6.04 26.70
N GLY A 282 11.30 6.50 26.61
CA GLY A 282 10.79 7.08 25.36
C GLY A 282 10.14 6.20 24.29
N MET A 283 9.82 4.92 24.50
CA MET A 283 9.02 4.15 23.53
C MET A 283 7.56 4.05 24.00
N GLN A 284 6.72 4.89 23.42
CA GLN A 284 5.27 4.89 23.61
C GLN A 284 4.70 3.53 23.15
N GLU A 285 4.43 2.66 24.13
CA GLU A 285 3.81 1.35 23.92
C GLU A 285 2.41 1.52 23.34
N PHE A 286 2.19 0.84 22.20
CA PHE A 286 0.94 0.44 21.55
C PHE A 286 -0.26 1.42 21.54
N PRO A 287 -0.85 1.67 20.36
CA PRO A 287 -2.02 2.54 20.27
C PRO A 287 -3.22 1.95 21.05
N PRO A 288 -4.11 2.79 21.62
CA PRO A 288 -5.26 2.36 22.42
C PRO A 288 -6.14 1.36 21.65
N ALA A 289 -6.84 0.46 22.36
CA ALA A 289 -7.62 -0.64 21.77
C ALA A 289 -8.60 -0.23 20.65
N LYS A 290 -9.02 1.05 20.61
CA LYS A 290 -9.84 1.64 19.54
C LYS A 290 -9.08 1.79 18.22
N GLU A 291 -7.81 2.20 18.25
CA GLU A 291 -6.94 2.35 17.09
C GLU A 291 -6.48 0.99 16.55
N ALA A 292 -6.28 0.00 17.42
CA ALA A 292 -5.99 -1.38 17.03
C ALA A 292 -7.13 -2.03 16.23
N ARG A 293 -8.40 -1.67 16.51
CA ARG A 293 -9.56 -2.11 15.70
C ARG A 293 -9.59 -1.41 14.33
N HIS A 294 -9.09 -0.19 14.25
CA HIS A 294 -9.03 0.56 13.00
C HIS A 294 -8.01 -0.05 12.02
N GLY A 295 -6.82 -0.38 12.51
CA GLY A 295 -5.77 -1.01 11.68
C GLY A 295 -6.17 -2.39 11.14
N LEU A 296 -6.89 -3.20 11.93
CA LEU A 296 -7.38 -4.51 11.49
C LEU A 296 -8.44 -4.38 10.39
N LYS A 297 -9.42 -3.48 10.55
CA LYS A 297 -10.44 -3.24 9.51
C LYS A 297 -9.80 -2.75 8.21
N GLN A 298 -8.87 -1.80 8.30
CA GLN A 298 -8.13 -1.32 7.13
C GLN A 298 -7.33 -2.43 6.46
N ALA A 299 -6.61 -3.26 7.23
CA ALA A 299 -5.86 -4.40 6.70
C ALA A 299 -6.76 -5.40 5.95
N ILE A 300 -7.93 -5.74 6.50
CA ILE A 300 -8.90 -6.63 5.86
C ILE A 300 -9.45 -6.02 4.56
N VAL A 301 -9.79 -4.73 4.58
CA VAL A 301 -10.26 -4.02 3.38
C VAL A 301 -9.19 -4.02 2.29
N ARG A 302 -7.93 -3.71 2.63
CA ARG A 302 -6.81 -3.74 1.68
C ARG A 302 -6.54 -5.13 1.12
N LEU A 303 -6.53 -6.17 1.96
CA LEU A 303 -6.37 -7.56 1.49
C LEU A 303 -7.51 -7.98 0.54
N ARG A 304 -8.73 -7.47 0.77
CA ARG A 304 -9.87 -7.70 -0.12
C ARG A 304 -9.73 -6.94 -1.44
N GLU A 305 -9.31 -5.68 -1.41
CA GLU A 305 -9.05 -4.87 -2.60
C GLU A 305 -7.96 -5.50 -3.49
N LEU A 306 -6.97 -6.15 -2.89
CA LEU A 306 -5.94 -6.91 -3.60
C LEU A 306 -6.44 -8.26 -4.17
N GLY A 307 -7.71 -8.61 -3.93
CA GLY A 307 -8.26 -9.90 -4.36
C GLY A 307 -7.72 -11.12 -3.60
N LEU A 308 -6.93 -10.91 -2.54
CA LEU A 308 -6.27 -12.02 -1.82
C LEU A 308 -7.21 -12.73 -0.85
N VAL A 309 -8.16 -11.99 -0.26
CA VAL A 309 -9.11 -12.56 0.70
C VAL A 309 -10.54 -12.13 0.39
N THR A 310 -11.48 -13.04 0.65
CA THR A 310 -12.89 -12.73 0.75
C THR A 310 -13.30 -12.68 2.22
N THR A 311 -14.41 -12.03 2.51
CA THR A 311 -14.98 -12.07 3.87
C THR A 311 -16.42 -12.48 3.81
N ARG A 312 -16.79 -13.44 4.65
CA ARG A 312 -18.15 -13.90 4.79
C ARG A 312 -18.63 -13.65 6.20
N THR A 313 -19.87 -13.17 6.33
CA THR A 313 -20.53 -13.08 7.63
C THR A 313 -21.33 -14.36 7.84
N VAL A 314 -20.96 -15.13 8.87
CA VAL A 314 -21.62 -16.37 9.25
C VAL A 314 -22.31 -16.14 10.59
N ILE A 315 -23.62 -16.39 10.64
CA ILE A 315 -24.38 -16.35 11.89
C ILE A 315 -24.36 -17.75 12.45
N GLU A 316 -23.64 -17.97 13.54
CA GLU A 316 -23.54 -19.28 14.17
C GLU A 316 -24.77 -19.48 15.08
N PRO A 317 -25.62 -20.49 14.81
CA PRO A 317 -26.78 -20.75 15.66
C PRO A 317 -26.30 -21.31 17.00
N GLN A 318 -26.33 -20.47 18.05
CA GLN A 318 -26.10 -20.96 19.40
C GLN A 318 -27.34 -21.72 19.89
N ALA A 319 -27.13 -22.93 20.40
CA ALA A 319 -28.20 -23.83 20.85
C ALA A 319 -29.13 -23.22 21.93
N ASN A 320 -28.69 -22.17 22.64
CA ASN A 320 -29.41 -21.60 23.78
C ASN A 320 -29.60 -20.07 23.76
N ALA A 321 -29.26 -19.36 22.66
CA ALA A 321 -29.38 -17.90 22.59
C ALA A 321 -30.32 -17.46 21.46
N ALA A 322 -31.28 -16.56 21.77
CA ALA A 322 -32.26 -16.03 20.81
C ALA A 322 -31.62 -15.15 19.71
N ALA A 323 -30.36 -14.76 19.86
CA ALA A 323 -29.56 -14.08 18.86
C ALA A 323 -28.26 -14.85 18.68
N GLY A 324 -28.04 -15.43 17.49
CA GLY A 324 -26.77 -16.07 17.14
C GLY A 324 -25.64 -15.05 17.09
N ASP A 325 -24.44 -15.48 17.45
CA ASP A 325 -23.26 -14.62 17.35
C ASP A 325 -22.87 -14.45 15.88
N VAL A 326 -22.64 -13.20 15.51
CA VAL A 326 -22.20 -12.84 14.15
C VAL A 326 -20.69 -13.04 14.08
N LEU A 327 -20.27 -14.10 13.39
CA LEU A 327 -18.87 -14.36 13.07
C LEU A 327 -18.52 -13.76 11.71
N ILE A 328 -17.42 -13.01 11.64
CA ILE A 328 -16.81 -12.63 10.37
C ILE A 328 -15.71 -13.65 10.11
N CYS A 329 -15.89 -14.41 9.02
CA CYS A 329 -14.89 -15.33 8.48
C CYS A 329 -14.11 -14.61 7.37
N ILE A 330 -12.79 -14.73 7.43
CA ILE A 330 -11.87 -14.26 6.39
C ILE A 330 -11.32 -15.52 5.73
N GLU A 331 -11.44 -15.63 4.42
CA GLU A 331 -11.04 -16.82 3.66
C GLU A 331 -10.16 -16.37 2.48
N PHE A 332 -9.21 -17.19 2.05
CA PHE A 332 -8.50 -16.90 0.80
C PHE A 332 -9.50 -16.89 -0.35
N THR A 333 -9.34 -15.96 -1.29
CA THR A 333 -10.08 -16.05 -2.56
C THR A 333 -9.59 -17.29 -3.27
N GLU A 334 -10.43 -18.32 -3.36
CA GLU A 334 -10.20 -19.41 -4.31
C GLU A 334 -10.45 -18.78 -5.68
N GLU A 335 -9.38 -18.48 -6.42
CA GLU A 335 -9.53 -18.32 -7.86
C GLU A 335 -10.11 -19.63 -8.35
N ASP A 336 -11.34 -19.59 -8.87
CA ASP A 336 -12.02 -20.71 -9.51
C ASP A 336 -11.11 -21.22 -10.65
N ALA A 337 -10.20 -22.12 -10.33
CA ALA A 337 -9.33 -22.81 -11.28
C ALA A 337 -10.15 -23.67 -12.27
N THR A 338 -11.46 -23.73 -12.08
CA THR A 338 -12.46 -24.38 -12.93
C THR A 338 -12.96 -23.49 -14.08
N ALA A 339 -12.62 -22.19 -14.14
CA ALA A 339 -13.04 -21.31 -15.24
C ALA A 339 -12.03 -21.23 -16.41
N ALA A 340 -10.87 -21.88 -16.31
CA ALA A 340 -9.80 -21.85 -17.31
C ALA A 340 -9.40 -23.24 -17.86
N ALA A 341 -10.22 -24.27 -17.63
CA ALA A 341 -10.07 -25.62 -18.19
C ALA A 341 -11.25 -25.93 -19.13
#